data_AF-G4ZJN1-F1
#
_entry.id   AF-G4ZJN1-F1
#
_cell.length_a   1.000
_cell.length_b   1.000
_cell.length_c   1.000
_cell.angle_alpha   90.00
_cell.angle_beta   90.00
_cell.angle_gamma   90.00
#
_symmetry.space_group_name_H-M   'P 1'
#
loop_
_entity.id
_entity.type
_entity.pdbx_description
1 polymer ?
#
loop_
_entity_poly.entity_id
_entity_poly.type
_entity_poly.pdbx_seq_one_letter_code
_entity_poly.pdbx_strand_id
1 'polypeptide(L)'
;MAVVKNDPQKDVIPFWNLKKKAKHRVWQAFWRAMLLTEKLESSTEEPDHDVKQVDDEKVRNVRRLAALEEAVVASGIDCIKSHWTGREHMYTAQLRQLACDALEGVDVFWNNPQGARDGQLDSVSCFGKMYVVPYPFHCVVVYDDANDEAIVRDECDEATPLTSHTNLAKLLSINFTPEVMAKRELRQKLRVLSHSKTPFTLPFTRQEKLFVGRKFRGLKWGIVPTFTFPGYYKFKCKYTKGVIRVRSSSDPRGISSLLSKLFMVKKAKMWGSVLAKSKIVQVRDHIAKMTRRAIMKADHIGLKPSMEESETLTRIFAQTRHIWENGSSLSTGACSSPHQQNATLSDDFWLHVYNNPHLSYKRLKRYLRLKESNPLLQKLPETHTLALDSLYARQKWAFRDPRTTCWFVFWDDVYACNSDMKLDPMDFDALDPTSICYREPMERQELEEWLRQRKLLHKWRKFNPALLDLLYEKKRDCSK
;
A
#
# COMPACT_ATOMS: atom_id res chain seq x y z
N MET A 1 -37.98 25.96 -0.93
CA MET A 1 -39.07 25.06 -0.50
C MET A 1 -38.34 23.92 0.19
N ALA A 2 -38.55 23.65 1.49
CA ALA A 2 -38.08 22.38 2.07
C ALA A 2 -38.99 21.26 1.52
N VAL A 3 -38.92 21.09 0.21
CA VAL A 3 -39.62 20.05 -0.53
C VAL A 3 -38.72 18.86 -0.49
N VAL A 4 -39.05 18.01 0.47
CA VAL A 4 -39.45 16.62 0.23
C VAL A 4 -39.64 16.32 -1.26
N LYS A 5 -38.53 16.12 -1.98
CA LYS A 5 -38.48 15.30 -3.18
C LYS A 5 -37.84 14.00 -2.76
N ASN A 6 -38.71 13.04 -2.46
CA ASN A 6 -38.42 11.70 -1.97
C ASN A 6 -37.82 11.69 -0.55
N ASP A 7 -38.23 10.71 0.24
CA ASP A 7 -38.10 10.66 1.70
C ASP A 7 -36.90 9.77 2.11
N PRO A 8 -35.68 10.32 2.28
CA PRO A 8 -34.63 9.68 3.04
C PRO A 8 -34.41 10.35 4.41
N GLN A 9 -35.15 11.42 4.77
CA GLN A 9 -34.88 12.22 5.97
C GLN A 9 -35.62 11.77 7.24
N LYS A 10 -36.72 11.00 7.13
CA LYS A 10 -37.35 10.38 8.31
C LYS A 10 -36.39 9.45 9.07
N ASP A 11 -35.34 8.96 8.41
CA ASP A 11 -34.34 8.05 8.95
C ASP A 11 -32.98 8.71 9.27
N VAL A 12 -32.87 10.04 9.32
CA VAL A 12 -31.56 10.69 9.46
C VAL A 12 -31.27 11.15 10.89
N ILE A 13 -32.13 11.99 11.48
CA ILE A 13 -31.88 12.55 12.83
C ILE A 13 -31.88 11.48 13.93
N PRO A 14 -32.84 10.53 13.98
CA PRO A 14 -32.86 9.50 15.03
C PRO A 14 -31.58 8.65 15.05
N PHE A 15 -30.97 8.42 13.88
CA PHE A 15 -29.79 7.56 13.71
C PHE A 15 -28.47 8.33 13.78
N TRP A 16 -28.50 9.63 14.09
CA TRP A 16 -27.26 10.40 14.26
C TRP A 16 -26.43 9.88 15.44
N ASN A 17 -25.17 9.54 15.14
CA ASN A 17 -24.10 9.50 16.12
C ASN A 17 -23.64 10.94 16.40
N LEU A 18 -24.22 11.54 17.44
CA LEU A 18 -23.99 12.95 17.80
C LEU A 18 -22.52 13.28 18.04
N LYS A 19 -21.78 12.41 18.73
CA LYS A 19 -20.35 12.59 18.98
C LYS A 19 -19.56 12.65 17.67
N LYS A 20 -19.86 11.75 16.73
CA LYS A 20 -19.23 11.73 15.40
C LYS A 20 -19.57 12.99 14.61
N LYS A 21 -20.84 13.40 14.58
CA LYS A 21 -21.29 14.62 13.88
C LYS A 21 -20.65 15.89 14.44
N ALA A 22 -20.64 16.06 15.77
CA ALA A 22 -19.98 17.18 16.43
C ALA A 22 -18.47 17.21 16.15
N LYS A 23 -17.80 16.04 16.18
CA LYS A 23 -16.38 15.93 15.78
C LYS A 23 -16.15 16.43 14.35
N HIS A 24 -16.97 15.99 13.39
CA HIS A 24 -16.82 16.41 12.00
C HIS A 24 -17.00 17.92 11.82
N ARG A 25 -18.02 18.50 12.47
CA ARG A 25 -18.43 19.91 12.30
C ARG A 25 -17.56 20.91 13.03
N VAL A 26 -17.14 20.60 14.25
CA VAL A 26 -16.38 21.54 15.08
C VAL A 26 -14.89 21.30 14.90
N TRP A 27 -14.44 20.06 15.14
CA TRP A 27 -13.02 19.75 15.26
C TRP A 27 -12.36 19.54 13.90
N GLN A 28 -12.89 18.62 13.08
CA GLN A 28 -12.27 18.28 11.81
C GLN A 28 -12.45 19.38 10.75
N ALA A 29 -13.59 20.08 10.76
CA ALA A 29 -13.79 21.23 9.89
C ALA A 29 -12.75 22.33 10.15
N PHE A 30 -12.46 22.62 11.43
CA PHE A 30 -11.39 23.55 11.79
C PHE A 30 -10.04 23.13 11.23
N TRP A 31 -9.61 21.88 11.46
CA TRP A 31 -8.30 21.43 10.98
C TRP A 31 -8.20 21.40 9.46
N ARG A 32 -9.28 21.03 8.75
CA ARG A 32 -9.33 21.12 7.29
C ARG A 32 -9.20 22.57 6.82
N ALA A 33 -9.95 23.48 7.44
CA ALA A 33 -9.87 24.90 7.11
C ALA A 33 -8.47 25.47 7.41
N MET A 34 -7.88 25.15 8.57
CA MET A 34 -6.52 25.57 8.93
C MET A 34 -5.48 25.07 7.92
N LEU A 35 -5.48 23.78 7.60
CA LEU A 35 -4.52 23.18 6.65
C LEU A 35 -4.72 23.68 5.21
N LEU A 36 -5.92 24.17 4.85
CA LEU A 36 -6.19 24.87 3.59
C LEU A 36 -5.70 26.33 3.62
N THR A 37 -5.78 26.98 4.78
CA THR A 37 -5.57 28.42 4.95
C THR A 37 -4.14 28.80 5.26
N GLU A 38 -3.27 27.87 5.69
CA GLU A 38 -1.85 28.12 5.95
C GLU A 38 -1.10 28.64 4.70
N LYS A 39 -1.25 29.94 4.43
CA LYS A 39 -0.14 30.87 4.26
C LYS A 39 0.32 31.20 5.68
N LEU A 40 1.48 30.72 6.11
CA LEU A 40 2.15 31.42 7.20
C LEU A 40 2.91 32.57 6.55
N GLU A 41 2.58 33.78 6.95
CA GLU A 41 3.28 35.01 6.62
C GLU A 41 4.80 34.82 6.84
N SER A 42 5.51 34.49 5.78
CA SER A 42 6.95 34.71 5.68
C SER A 42 7.14 35.80 4.64
N SER A 43 7.88 36.82 5.05
CA SER A 43 8.26 38.05 4.34
C SER A 43 7.11 38.97 3.89
N THR A 44 6.82 39.96 4.73
CA THR A 44 6.98 41.34 4.27
C THR A 44 8.38 41.47 3.64
N GLU A 45 8.45 41.48 2.31
CA GLU A 45 9.31 42.33 1.47
C GLU A 45 9.40 41.74 0.04
N GLU A 46 8.95 42.58 -0.90
CA GLU A 46 9.06 42.54 -2.37
C GLU A 46 8.35 41.44 -3.20
N PRO A 47 7.60 41.84 -4.26
CA PRO A 47 6.98 40.92 -5.21
C PRO A 47 7.89 40.77 -6.44
N ASP A 48 8.75 39.75 -6.49
CA ASP A 48 9.18 39.20 -7.78
C ASP A 48 9.83 37.82 -7.62
N HIS A 49 9.01 36.77 -7.84
CA HIS A 49 9.31 35.45 -8.39
C HIS A 49 8.43 34.34 -7.75
N ASP A 50 7.87 33.51 -8.63
CA ASP A 50 7.26 32.18 -8.39
C ASP A 50 5.86 32.07 -7.74
N VAL A 51 4.85 32.52 -8.48
CA VAL A 51 3.43 32.18 -8.27
C VAL A 51 3.16 30.65 -8.35
N LYS A 52 4.03 29.86 -9.01
CA LYS A 52 3.83 28.41 -9.17
C LYS A 52 4.14 27.56 -7.94
N GLN A 53 5.08 27.97 -7.07
CA GLN A 53 5.43 27.16 -5.89
C GLN A 53 4.38 27.23 -4.77
N VAL A 54 3.68 28.36 -4.66
CA VAL A 54 2.73 28.65 -3.57
C VAL A 54 1.45 27.80 -3.67
N ASP A 55 0.97 27.52 -4.89
CA ASP A 55 -0.17 26.63 -5.09
C ASP A 55 0.17 25.16 -4.80
N ASP A 56 1.44 24.75 -4.98
CA ASP A 56 1.86 23.37 -4.77
C ASP A 56 1.94 22.97 -3.28
N GLU A 57 2.26 23.90 -2.38
CA GLU A 57 2.45 23.60 -0.95
C GLU A 57 1.13 23.52 -0.16
N LYS A 58 0.19 24.45 -0.40
CA LYS A 58 -1.17 24.39 0.19
C LYS A 58 -1.88 23.10 -0.15
N VAL A 59 -1.75 22.68 -1.41
CA VAL A 59 -2.33 21.44 -1.89
C VAL A 59 -1.63 20.23 -1.28
N ARG A 60 -0.37 20.36 -0.82
CA ARG A 60 0.41 19.26 -0.21
C ARG A 60 -0.10 18.87 1.18
N ASN A 61 -0.39 19.83 2.07
CA ASN A 61 -0.95 19.57 3.41
C ASN A 61 -2.27 18.80 3.33
N VAL A 62 -3.19 19.27 2.47
CA VAL A 62 -4.51 18.67 2.29
C VAL A 62 -4.41 17.30 1.61
N ARG A 63 -3.57 17.16 0.58
CA ARG A 63 -3.27 15.85 -0.03
C ARG A 63 -2.70 14.88 1.01
N ARG A 64 -1.83 15.35 1.92
CA ARG A 64 -1.27 14.50 2.97
C ARG A 64 -2.32 14.07 3.97
N LEU A 65 -3.17 14.98 4.44
CA LEU A 65 -4.30 14.61 5.32
C LEU A 65 -5.24 13.60 4.64
N ALA A 66 -5.55 13.79 3.36
CA ALA A 66 -6.36 12.86 2.59
C ALA A 66 -5.71 11.47 2.49
N ALA A 67 -4.39 11.41 2.28
CA ALA A 67 -3.64 10.14 2.28
C ALA A 67 -3.67 9.44 3.65
N LEU A 68 -3.63 10.20 4.76
CA LEU A 68 -3.79 9.63 6.10
C LEU A 68 -5.21 9.11 6.34
N GLU A 69 -6.23 9.83 5.86
CA GLU A 69 -7.63 9.36 5.91
C GLU A 69 -7.81 8.08 5.07
N GLU A 70 -7.26 8.03 3.85
CA GLU A 70 -7.29 6.86 2.99
C GLU A 70 -6.58 5.67 3.63
N ALA A 71 -5.42 5.88 4.26
CA ALA A 71 -4.69 4.83 4.96
C ALA A 71 -5.52 4.21 6.11
N VAL A 72 -6.27 5.05 6.84
CA VAL A 72 -7.19 4.60 7.90
C VAL A 72 -8.37 3.81 7.31
N VAL A 73 -8.94 4.28 6.20
CA VAL A 73 -10.04 3.59 5.51
C VAL A 73 -9.58 2.23 4.98
N ALA A 74 -8.39 2.17 4.37
CA ALA A 74 -7.84 0.96 3.79
C ALA A 74 -7.36 -0.06 4.85
N SER A 75 -6.79 0.41 5.96
CA SER A 75 -6.14 -0.47 6.95
C SER A 75 -6.98 -0.72 8.20
N GLY A 76 -7.93 0.16 8.51
CA GLY A 76 -8.68 0.16 9.77
C GLY A 76 -7.96 0.91 10.90
N ILE A 77 -8.74 1.47 11.83
CA ILE A 77 -8.23 2.30 12.94
C ILE A 77 -7.32 1.51 13.89
N ASP A 78 -7.58 0.23 14.11
CA ASP A 78 -6.80 -0.58 15.05
C ASP A 78 -5.40 -0.88 14.50
N CYS A 79 -5.24 -0.98 13.18
CA CYS A 79 -3.92 -1.08 12.55
C CYS A 79 -3.12 0.20 12.71
N ILE A 80 -3.78 1.36 12.64
CA ILE A 80 -3.13 2.65 12.89
C ILE A 80 -2.65 2.74 14.35
N LYS A 81 -3.49 2.35 15.31
CA LYS A 81 -3.09 2.29 16.72
C LYS A 81 -1.92 1.33 16.95
N SER A 82 -2.02 0.11 16.41
CA SER A 82 -0.96 -0.90 16.47
C SER A 82 0.37 -0.38 15.90
N HIS A 83 0.32 0.40 14.81
CA HIS A 83 1.51 1.03 14.25
C HIS A 83 2.22 1.89 15.30
N TRP A 84 1.49 2.75 16.00
CA TRP A 84 2.03 3.67 17.01
C TRP A 84 2.50 2.94 18.27
N THR A 85 1.69 2.04 18.82
CA THR A 85 2.08 1.20 19.96
C THR A 85 3.35 0.40 19.66
N GLY A 86 3.43 -0.21 18.48
CA GLY A 86 4.62 -0.95 18.05
C GLY A 86 5.83 -0.08 17.73
N ARG A 87 5.65 1.24 17.53
CA ARG A 87 6.78 2.19 17.40
C ARG A 87 7.36 2.56 18.76
N GLU A 88 6.52 2.64 19.79
CA GLU A 88 6.93 2.93 21.17
C GLU A 88 7.47 1.68 21.89
N HIS A 89 6.93 0.51 21.57
CA HIS A 89 7.37 -0.77 22.13
C HIS A 89 8.73 -1.20 21.57
N MET A 90 9.76 -1.20 22.42
CA MET A 90 11.16 -1.45 22.02
C MET A 90 11.35 -2.76 21.25
N TYR A 91 10.76 -3.86 21.74
CA TYR A 91 10.88 -5.17 21.11
C TYR A 91 10.29 -5.16 19.69
N THR A 92 9.13 -4.53 19.50
CA THR A 92 8.47 -4.45 18.20
C THR A 92 9.25 -3.58 17.24
N ALA A 93 9.72 -2.42 17.70
CA ALA A 93 10.55 -1.53 16.90
C ALA A 93 11.82 -2.25 16.40
N GLN A 94 12.45 -3.07 17.26
CA GLN A 94 13.58 -3.90 16.87
C GLN A 94 13.20 -4.97 15.84
N LEU A 95 12.07 -5.67 15.99
CA LEU A 95 11.60 -6.63 14.99
C LEU A 95 11.32 -5.96 13.64
N ARG A 96 10.70 -4.77 13.64
CA ARG A 96 10.46 -3.98 12.43
C ARG A 96 11.76 -3.61 11.73
N GLN A 97 12.74 -3.12 12.49
CA GLN A 97 14.07 -2.79 11.97
C GLN A 97 14.77 -4.02 11.38
N LEU A 98 14.77 -5.15 12.09
CA LEU A 98 15.36 -6.41 11.61
C LEU A 98 14.66 -6.92 10.34
N ALA A 99 13.34 -6.79 10.24
CA ALA A 99 12.61 -7.16 9.03
C ALA A 99 13.02 -6.30 7.84
N CYS A 100 13.18 -4.98 8.02
CA CYS A 100 13.73 -4.09 6.99
C CYS A 100 15.15 -4.51 6.61
N ASP A 101 16.06 -4.60 7.58
CA ASP A 101 17.50 -4.76 7.29
C ASP A 101 17.85 -6.15 6.74
N ALA A 102 17.20 -7.20 7.27
CA ALA A 102 17.59 -8.57 6.99
C ALA A 102 16.69 -9.29 5.98
N LEU A 103 15.42 -8.87 5.83
CA LEU A 103 14.46 -9.56 4.97
C LEU A 103 13.98 -8.72 3.79
N GLU A 104 14.09 -7.38 3.80
CA GLU A 104 13.61 -6.60 2.65
C GLU A 104 14.38 -6.95 1.37
N GLY A 105 13.61 -7.30 0.33
CA GLY A 105 14.15 -7.76 -0.94
C GLY A 105 13.62 -9.12 -1.34
N VAL A 106 14.50 -9.98 -1.82
CA VAL A 106 14.16 -11.22 -2.53
C VAL A 106 14.57 -12.45 -1.73
N ASP A 107 13.92 -13.59 -2.00
CA ASP A 107 14.14 -14.87 -1.26
C ASP A 107 13.63 -14.86 0.18
N VAL A 108 12.53 -14.13 0.41
CA VAL A 108 11.79 -14.24 1.65
C VAL A 108 10.84 -15.41 1.57
N PHE A 109 10.81 -16.20 2.63
CA PHE A 109 9.92 -17.34 2.79
C PHE A 109 8.77 -16.98 3.72
N TRP A 110 7.54 -17.31 3.31
CA TRP A 110 6.36 -17.15 4.15
C TRP A 110 5.30 -18.19 3.81
N ASN A 111 5.03 -19.11 4.73
CA ASN A 111 4.13 -20.25 4.50
C ASN A 111 2.86 -20.17 5.35
N ASN A 112 2.29 -18.98 5.54
CA ASN A 112 1.04 -18.84 6.27
C ASN A 112 -0.16 -19.08 5.33
N PRO A 113 -0.91 -20.20 5.47
CA PRO A 113 -2.04 -20.51 4.59
C PRO A 113 -3.17 -19.49 4.65
N GLN A 114 -3.32 -18.81 5.80
CA GLN A 114 -4.32 -17.74 6.00
C GLN A 114 -3.76 -16.34 5.68
N GLY A 115 -2.48 -16.25 5.29
CA GLY A 115 -1.80 -14.98 5.10
C GLY A 115 -2.03 -14.34 3.72
N ALA A 116 -2.49 -15.11 2.74
CA ALA A 116 -2.78 -14.62 1.39
C ALA A 116 -4.06 -13.77 1.38
N ARG A 117 -4.11 -12.75 0.52
CA ARG A 117 -5.25 -11.81 0.45
C ARG A 117 -6.59 -12.47 0.12
N ASP A 118 -6.57 -13.55 -0.64
CA ASP A 118 -7.75 -14.35 -1.00
C ASP A 118 -8.06 -15.46 0.02
N GLY A 119 -7.26 -15.58 1.08
CA GLY A 119 -7.43 -16.57 2.13
C GLY A 119 -6.93 -17.97 1.77
N GLN A 120 -6.32 -18.15 0.59
CA GLN A 120 -5.78 -19.44 0.16
C GLN A 120 -4.38 -19.24 -0.44
N LEU A 121 -3.36 -19.78 0.22
CA LEU A 121 -2.00 -19.75 -0.30
C LEU A 121 -1.82 -20.80 -1.41
N ASP A 122 -1.73 -20.36 -2.66
CA ASP A 122 -1.51 -21.23 -3.82
C ASP A 122 -0.01 -21.41 -4.15
N SER A 123 0.86 -20.63 -3.51
CA SER A 123 2.32 -20.76 -3.66
C SER A 123 2.83 -22.09 -3.11
N VAL A 124 3.38 -22.92 -4.00
CA VAL A 124 4.00 -24.21 -3.65
C VAL A 124 5.36 -23.99 -3.01
N SER A 125 6.12 -23.00 -3.50
CA SER A 125 7.46 -22.69 -2.99
C SER A 125 7.44 -21.91 -1.68
N CYS A 126 6.36 -21.16 -1.42
CA CYS A 126 6.24 -20.17 -0.34
C CYS A 126 7.36 -19.10 -0.34
N PHE A 127 8.12 -18.97 -1.43
CA PHE A 127 9.16 -17.96 -1.58
C PHE A 127 8.66 -16.79 -2.43
N GLY A 128 9.17 -15.61 -2.11
CA GLY A 128 8.79 -14.39 -2.80
C GLY A 128 9.74 -13.23 -2.60
N LYS A 129 9.26 -12.07 -3.03
CA LYS A 129 9.83 -10.76 -2.73
C LYS A 129 9.06 -10.14 -1.57
N MET A 130 9.76 -9.63 -0.57
CA MET A 130 9.18 -8.81 0.48
C MET A 130 9.55 -7.34 0.28
N TYR A 131 8.60 -6.45 0.53
CA TYR A 131 8.86 -5.02 0.72
C TYR A 131 8.13 -4.52 1.96
N VAL A 132 8.65 -3.46 2.56
CA VAL A 132 8.07 -2.87 3.76
C VAL A 132 7.24 -1.64 3.39
N VAL A 133 6.03 -1.58 3.93
CA VAL A 133 5.23 -0.36 3.93
C VAL A 133 5.41 0.30 5.30
N PRO A 134 5.94 1.53 5.38
CA PRO A 134 6.32 2.14 6.65
C PRO A 134 5.12 2.63 7.47
N TYR A 135 4.02 3.01 6.83
CA TYR A 135 2.84 3.56 7.50
C TYR A 135 1.50 3.16 6.84
N PRO A 136 0.55 2.59 7.61
CA PRO A 136 0.83 1.85 8.84
C PRO A 136 1.81 0.72 8.54
N PHE A 137 2.69 0.42 9.50
CA PHE A 137 3.77 -0.56 9.29
C PHE A 137 3.20 -1.93 8.92
N HIS A 138 3.66 -2.50 7.80
CA HIS A 138 3.43 -3.90 7.45
C HIS A 138 4.43 -4.38 6.40
N CYS A 139 4.67 -5.68 6.35
CA CYS A 139 5.46 -6.31 5.29
C CYS A 139 4.52 -6.93 4.25
N VAL A 140 4.81 -6.74 2.97
CA VAL A 140 4.08 -7.40 1.89
C VAL A 140 4.99 -8.41 1.22
N VAL A 141 4.57 -9.68 1.20
CA VAL A 141 5.27 -10.77 0.52
C VAL A 141 4.52 -11.08 -0.77
N VAL A 142 5.19 -10.92 -1.91
CA VAL A 142 4.67 -11.26 -3.25
C VAL A 142 5.34 -12.56 -3.70
N TYR A 143 4.53 -13.60 -3.90
CA TYR A 143 5.03 -14.94 -4.18
C TYR A 143 5.56 -15.12 -5.60
N ASP A 144 6.58 -15.96 -5.77
CA ASP A 144 7.26 -16.19 -7.05
C ASP A 144 6.43 -16.99 -8.05
N ASP A 145 5.67 -17.97 -7.56
CA ASP A 145 5.00 -19.02 -8.33
C ASP A 145 3.46 -18.95 -8.32
N ALA A 146 2.90 -17.98 -7.60
CA ALA A 146 1.47 -17.68 -7.56
C ALA A 146 1.24 -16.18 -7.83
N ASN A 147 -0.01 -15.80 -8.12
CA ASN A 147 -0.40 -14.38 -8.22
C ASN A 147 -0.90 -13.85 -6.87
N ASP A 148 -0.34 -14.38 -5.80
CA ASP A 148 -0.78 -14.14 -4.44
C ASP A 148 0.16 -13.14 -3.77
N GLU A 149 -0.41 -12.38 -2.87
CA GLU A 149 0.33 -11.49 -1.98
C GLU A 149 -0.17 -11.70 -0.55
N ALA A 150 0.77 -11.76 0.38
CA ALA A 150 0.49 -11.86 1.81
C ALA A 150 0.88 -10.58 2.52
N ILE A 151 0.01 -10.13 3.43
CA ILE A 151 0.28 -8.96 4.28
C ILE A 151 0.62 -9.47 5.68
N VAL A 152 1.85 -9.24 6.11
CA VAL A 152 2.32 -9.57 7.46
C VAL A 152 2.29 -8.30 8.30
N ARG A 153 1.35 -8.25 9.25
CA ARG A 153 1.19 -7.16 10.22
C ARG A 153 1.68 -7.62 11.58
N ASP A 154 2.26 -6.71 12.34
CA ASP A 154 2.40 -6.86 13.78
C ASP A 154 1.10 -6.41 14.45
N GLU A 155 0.42 -7.35 15.09
CA GLU A 155 -0.68 -7.05 15.99
C GLU A 155 -0.05 -6.63 17.33
N CYS A 156 -0.15 -5.36 17.66
CA CYS A 156 0.24 -4.81 18.95
C CYS A 156 -1.04 -4.45 19.71
N ASP A 157 -1.41 -5.28 20.69
CA ASP A 157 -2.50 -4.99 21.61
C ASP A 157 -1.95 -4.91 23.04
N GLU A 158 -2.15 -3.77 23.69
CA GLU A 158 -1.75 -3.56 25.09
C GLU A 158 -2.50 -4.50 26.05
N ALA A 159 -3.70 -4.94 25.68
CA ALA A 159 -4.49 -5.85 26.51
C ALA A 159 -4.02 -7.31 26.42
N THR A 160 -3.33 -7.70 25.34
CA THR A 160 -2.88 -9.09 25.11
C THR A 160 -1.41 -9.19 24.66
N PRO A 161 -0.44 -8.85 25.52
CA PRO A 161 0.99 -8.80 25.16
C PRO A 161 1.58 -10.16 24.71
N LEU A 162 0.99 -11.28 25.14
CA LEU A 162 1.51 -12.62 24.82
C LEU A 162 1.24 -13.07 23.38
N THR A 163 0.13 -12.62 22.77
CA THR A 163 -0.21 -12.91 21.36
C THR A 163 0.27 -11.82 20.41
N SER A 164 0.67 -10.69 20.99
CA SER A 164 1.24 -9.53 20.33
C SER A 164 2.55 -9.90 19.60
N HIS A 165 2.72 -9.42 18.37
CA HIS A 165 3.91 -9.62 17.51
C HIS A 165 4.16 -11.02 16.92
N THR A 166 3.26 -11.99 17.12
CA THR A 166 3.44 -13.39 16.66
C THR A 166 3.77 -13.49 15.17
N ASN A 167 3.11 -12.71 14.32
CA ASN A 167 3.32 -12.77 12.86
C ASN A 167 4.70 -12.29 12.41
N LEU A 168 5.16 -11.14 12.92
CA LEU A 168 6.46 -10.58 12.54
C LEU A 168 7.61 -11.39 13.14
N ALA A 169 7.47 -11.83 14.40
CA ALA A 169 8.42 -12.73 15.03
C ALA A 169 8.50 -14.08 14.31
N LYS A 170 7.36 -14.64 13.89
CA LYS A 170 7.28 -15.87 13.08
C LYS A 170 7.91 -15.69 11.71
N LEU A 171 7.69 -14.56 11.05
CA LEU A 171 8.31 -14.25 9.75
C LEU A 171 9.83 -14.29 9.88
N LEU A 172 10.38 -13.60 10.89
CA LEU A 172 11.82 -13.61 11.16
C LEU A 172 12.30 -15.03 11.50
N SER A 173 11.69 -15.70 12.47
CA SER A 173 12.17 -17.00 12.94
C SER A 173 12.20 -18.07 11.83
N ILE A 174 11.16 -18.15 11.00
CA ILE A 174 11.12 -19.12 9.90
C ILE A 174 12.20 -18.84 8.87
N ASN A 175 12.47 -17.57 8.54
CA ASN A 175 13.47 -17.20 7.53
C ASN A 175 14.92 -17.51 7.95
N PHE A 176 15.17 -17.71 9.24
CA PHE A 176 16.48 -18.10 9.78
C PHE A 176 16.54 -19.57 10.20
N THR A 177 15.55 -20.39 9.83
CA THR A 177 15.67 -21.84 9.99
C THR A 177 16.72 -22.41 9.02
N PRO A 178 17.48 -23.46 9.42
CA PRO A 178 18.49 -24.06 8.55
C PRO A 178 17.94 -24.52 7.20
N GLU A 179 16.70 -25.02 7.17
CA GLU A 179 16.03 -25.46 5.94
C GLU A 179 15.78 -24.29 4.97
N VAL A 180 15.20 -23.19 5.46
CA VAL A 180 14.93 -22.01 4.63
C VAL A 180 16.21 -21.34 4.19
N MET A 181 17.22 -21.28 5.06
CA MET A 181 18.54 -20.74 4.73
C MET A 181 19.22 -21.54 3.62
N ALA A 182 19.18 -22.87 3.66
CA ALA A 182 19.73 -23.71 2.60
C ALA A 182 19.02 -23.48 1.25
N LYS A 183 17.68 -23.38 1.27
CA LYS A 183 16.88 -23.04 0.09
C LYS A 183 17.22 -21.63 -0.44
N ARG A 184 17.40 -20.65 0.45
CA ARG A 184 17.81 -19.28 0.10
C ARG A 184 19.21 -19.25 -0.53
N GLU A 185 20.17 -19.96 0.04
CA GLU A 185 21.54 -20.06 -0.50
C GLU A 185 21.53 -20.66 -1.91
N LEU A 186 20.77 -21.75 -2.12
CA LEU A 186 20.58 -22.36 -3.43
C LEU A 186 20.02 -21.35 -4.44
N ARG A 187 19.03 -20.55 -4.04
CA ARG A 187 18.43 -19.51 -4.89
C ARG A 187 19.41 -18.39 -5.24
N GLN A 188 20.20 -17.94 -4.27
CA GLN A 188 21.25 -16.95 -4.47
C GLN A 188 22.31 -17.44 -5.46
N LYS A 189 22.81 -18.68 -5.29
CA LYS A 189 23.75 -19.32 -6.24
C LYS A 189 23.17 -19.32 -7.66
N LEU A 190 21.92 -19.74 -7.83
CA LEU A 190 21.25 -19.76 -9.14
C LEU A 190 21.12 -18.37 -9.76
N ARG A 191 20.87 -17.33 -8.96
CA ARG A 191 20.84 -15.94 -9.45
C ARG A 191 22.22 -15.47 -9.89
N VAL A 192 23.27 -15.74 -9.12
CA VAL A 192 24.65 -15.37 -9.48
C VAL A 192 25.03 -16.03 -10.80
N LEU A 193 24.79 -17.33 -10.95
CA LEU A 193 25.06 -18.07 -12.19
C LEU A 193 24.26 -17.53 -13.38
N SER A 194 23.01 -17.15 -13.15
CA SER A 194 22.17 -16.55 -14.19
C SER A 194 22.63 -15.16 -14.59
N HIS A 195 23.05 -14.32 -13.65
CA HIS A 195 23.51 -12.96 -13.91
C HIS A 195 24.84 -12.95 -14.67
N SER A 196 25.79 -13.76 -14.20
CA SER A 196 27.11 -13.96 -14.82
C SER A 196 27.07 -14.74 -16.14
N LYS A 197 25.93 -15.35 -16.49
CA LYS A 197 25.76 -16.24 -17.66
C LYS A 197 26.82 -17.36 -17.66
N THR A 198 27.12 -17.90 -16.48
CA THR A 198 28.19 -18.88 -16.28
C THR A 198 27.94 -20.15 -17.08
N PRO A 199 28.91 -20.60 -17.90
CA PRO A 199 28.83 -21.89 -18.57
C PRO A 199 29.14 -23.03 -17.58
N PHE A 200 28.33 -24.08 -17.59
CA PHE A 200 28.57 -25.33 -16.88
C PHE A 200 28.52 -26.53 -17.82
N THR A 201 29.08 -27.66 -17.43
CA THR A 201 29.12 -28.90 -18.22
C THR A 201 28.11 -29.91 -17.69
N LEU A 202 27.06 -30.18 -18.47
CA LEU A 202 26.04 -31.17 -18.17
C LEU A 202 25.70 -31.94 -19.45
N PRO A 203 26.43 -33.02 -19.75
CA PRO A 203 26.25 -33.74 -20.99
C PRO A 203 24.94 -34.51 -21.00
N PHE A 204 24.11 -34.30 -22.02
CA PHE A 204 22.93 -35.12 -22.26
C PHE A 204 22.67 -35.29 -23.75
N THR A 205 21.81 -36.24 -24.09
CA THR A 205 21.50 -36.52 -25.48
C THR A 205 20.00 -36.59 -25.70
N ARG A 206 19.51 -35.91 -26.74
CA ARG A 206 18.07 -35.86 -27.08
C ARG A 206 17.85 -36.11 -28.57
N GLN A 207 16.73 -36.74 -28.90
CA GLN A 207 16.26 -36.83 -30.28
C GLN A 207 15.56 -35.52 -30.68
N GLU A 208 15.98 -34.96 -31.82
CA GLU A 208 15.37 -33.77 -32.41
C GLU A 208 14.85 -34.07 -33.80
N LYS A 209 13.88 -33.24 -34.23
CA LYS A 209 13.35 -33.25 -35.59
C LYS A 209 13.66 -31.91 -36.22
N LEU A 210 14.19 -31.91 -37.44
CA LEU A 210 14.43 -30.70 -38.23
C LEU A 210 13.79 -30.89 -39.60
N PHE A 211 13.04 -29.88 -40.02
CA PHE A 211 12.62 -29.76 -41.40
C PHE A 211 13.78 -29.24 -42.24
N VAL A 212 14.20 -30.02 -43.23
CA VAL A 212 15.17 -29.58 -44.22
C VAL A 212 14.38 -29.22 -45.47
N GLY A 213 14.35 -27.94 -45.84
CA GLY A 213 13.68 -27.47 -47.05
C GLY A 213 14.40 -27.94 -48.33
N ARG A 214 13.73 -27.77 -49.47
CA ARG A 214 14.29 -28.04 -50.79
C ARG A 214 15.42 -27.04 -51.07
N LYS A 215 16.67 -27.51 -51.10
CA LYS A 215 17.85 -26.72 -51.44
C LYS A 215 18.43 -27.23 -52.74
N PHE A 216 18.68 -26.30 -53.66
CA PHE A 216 19.40 -26.57 -54.90
C PHE A 216 20.86 -26.93 -54.57
N ARG A 217 21.36 -28.03 -55.14
CA ARG A 217 22.71 -28.56 -54.89
C ARG A 217 23.64 -28.48 -56.10
N GLY A 218 23.21 -27.83 -57.17
CA GLY A 218 23.91 -27.84 -58.45
C GLY A 218 23.35 -28.91 -59.39
N LEU A 219 24.02 -29.09 -60.53
CA LEU A 219 23.56 -29.96 -61.60
C LEU A 219 24.35 -31.28 -61.61
N LYS A 220 23.66 -32.41 -61.45
CA LYS A 220 24.22 -33.74 -61.69
C LYS A 220 24.48 -33.86 -63.20
N TRP A 221 25.70 -34.28 -63.57
CA TRP A 221 26.15 -34.35 -64.96
C TRP A 221 26.08 -33.01 -65.73
N GLY A 222 26.09 -31.87 -65.03
CA GLY A 222 26.01 -30.55 -65.65
C GLY A 222 24.63 -30.12 -66.15
N ILE A 223 23.62 -31.00 -66.14
CA ILE A 223 22.32 -30.74 -66.78
C ILE A 223 21.11 -31.02 -65.85
N VAL A 224 21.23 -31.91 -64.86
CA VAL A 224 20.08 -32.30 -64.01
C VAL A 224 20.13 -31.61 -62.66
N PRO A 225 19.23 -30.67 -62.34
CA PRO A 225 19.24 -29.96 -61.08
C PRO A 225 18.96 -30.91 -59.91
N THR A 226 19.92 -31.05 -59.00
CA THR A 226 19.81 -31.95 -57.85
C THR A 226 19.30 -31.16 -56.66
N PHE A 227 18.26 -31.65 -55.99
CA PHE A 227 17.68 -31.01 -54.82
C PHE A 227 17.74 -31.93 -53.60
N THR A 228 17.79 -31.35 -52.39
CA THR A 228 17.42 -32.12 -51.19
C THR A 228 15.95 -32.50 -51.24
N PHE A 229 15.64 -33.74 -50.87
CA PHE A 229 14.26 -34.12 -50.57
C PHE A 229 13.79 -33.32 -49.35
N PRO A 230 12.73 -32.50 -49.47
CA PRO A 230 12.18 -31.80 -48.34
C PRO A 230 11.57 -32.80 -47.36
N GLY A 231 11.85 -32.65 -46.07
CA GLY A 231 11.33 -33.60 -45.09
C GLY A 231 11.80 -33.37 -43.67
N TYR A 232 11.15 -34.04 -42.74
CA TYR A 232 11.53 -34.08 -41.33
C TYR A 232 12.52 -35.20 -41.08
N TYR A 233 13.71 -34.84 -40.63
CA TYR A 233 14.74 -35.81 -40.27
C TYR A 233 14.86 -35.88 -38.75
N LYS A 234 14.81 -37.10 -38.20
CA LYS A 234 15.11 -37.37 -36.79
C LYS A 234 16.62 -37.58 -36.63
N PHE A 235 17.22 -36.94 -35.64
CA PHE A 235 18.65 -37.10 -35.33
C PHE A 235 18.91 -36.94 -33.83
N LYS A 236 20.09 -37.38 -33.40
CA LYS A 236 20.51 -37.41 -31.99
C LYS A 236 21.49 -36.26 -31.73
N CYS A 237 21.10 -35.30 -30.90
CA CYS A 237 21.93 -34.15 -30.51
C CYS A 237 22.61 -34.41 -29.17
N LYS A 238 23.95 -34.29 -29.10
CA LYS A 238 24.70 -34.35 -27.85
C LYS A 238 25.00 -32.94 -27.37
N TYR A 239 24.35 -32.55 -26.28
CA TYR A 239 24.57 -31.29 -25.58
C TYR A 239 25.65 -31.49 -24.54
N THR A 240 26.53 -30.50 -24.35
CA THR A 240 27.66 -30.59 -23.41
C THR A 240 27.73 -29.41 -22.46
N LYS A 241 27.50 -28.19 -22.95
CA LYS A 241 27.58 -26.97 -22.15
C LYS A 241 26.20 -26.34 -21.94
N GLY A 242 26.01 -25.72 -20.79
CA GLY A 242 24.76 -25.07 -20.39
C GLY A 242 24.98 -23.71 -19.76
N VAL A 243 23.96 -22.85 -19.78
CA VAL A 243 23.88 -21.62 -18.98
C VAL A 243 22.51 -21.57 -18.32
N ILE A 244 22.47 -21.28 -17.02
CA ILE A 244 21.23 -21.13 -16.25
C ILE A 244 20.64 -19.74 -16.53
N ARG A 245 19.32 -19.66 -16.69
CA ARG A 245 18.60 -18.38 -16.74
C ARG A 245 17.41 -18.39 -15.78
N VAL A 246 17.53 -17.60 -14.73
CA VAL A 246 16.42 -17.20 -13.86
C VAL A 246 15.66 -16.09 -14.57
N ARG A 247 14.35 -16.22 -14.73
CA ARG A 247 13.47 -15.16 -15.20
C ARG A 247 12.71 -14.59 -14.01
N SER A 248 12.57 -13.27 -13.98
CA SER A 248 11.58 -12.60 -13.16
C SER A 248 10.37 -12.21 -14.00
N SER A 249 9.17 -12.47 -13.49
CA SER A 249 7.99 -11.74 -13.92
C SER A 249 8.17 -10.30 -13.46
N SER A 250 8.14 -9.36 -14.38
CA SER A 250 7.87 -7.95 -14.07
C SER A 250 6.36 -7.77 -14.13
N ASP A 251 5.78 -7.18 -13.09
CA ASP A 251 4.38 -6.76 -13.06
C ASP A 251 4.10 -5.81 -14.25
N PRO A 252 3.06 -6.06 -15.08
CA PRO A 252 2.67 -5.15 -16.16
C PRO A 252 2.13 -3.80 -15.68
N ARG A 253 1.87 -3.60 -14.37
CA ARG A 253 1.23 -2.38 -13.83
C ARG A 253 2.15 -1.22 -13.45
N GLY A 254 3.44 -1.26 -13.77
CA GLY A 254 4.27 -0.05 -13.88
C GLY A 254 4.52 0.81 -12.63
N ILE A 255 4.16 0.37 -11.41
CA ILE A 255 4.36 1.17 -10.18
C ILE A 255 5.71 0.88 -9.49
N SER A 256 6.49 -0.13 -9.91
CA SER A 256 7.82 -0.41 -9.33
C SER A 256 8.88 -0.65 -10.40
N SER A 257 9.35 0.43 -11.02
CA SER A 257 10.34 0.41 -12.10
C SER A 257 11.79 0.23 -11.65
N LEU A 258 12.08 -0.01 -10.36
CA LEU A 258 13.46 -0.11 -9.87
C LEU A 258 13.91 -1.46 -9.31
N LEU A 259 13.03 -2.41 -8.95
CA LEU A 259 13.46 -3.65 -8.28
C LEU A 259 12.60 -4.89 -8.62
N SER A 260 12.42 -5.22 -9.90
CA SER A 260 11.59 -6.34 -10.37
C SER A 260 12.37 -7.66 -10.53
N LYS A 261 12.47 -8.47 -9.46
CA LYS A 261 13.10 -9.81 -9.56
C LYS A 261 12.38 -10.94 -8.79
N LEU A 262 11.18 -11.34 -9.24
CA LEU A 262 10.58 -12.64 -8.90
C LEU A 262 11.46 -13.81 -9.42
N PHE A 263 11.49 -14.96 -8.77
CA PHE A 263 12.34 -16.09 -9.13
C PHE A 263 11.56 -17.18 -9.87
N MET A 264 11.72 -17.24 -11.19
CA MET A 264 11.27 -18.39 -11.98
C MET A 264 12.41 -18.96 -12.82
N VAL A 265 12.98 -20.09 -12.41
CA VAL A 265 13.90 -20.88 -13.24
C VAL A 265 13.07 -21.62 -14.27
N LYS A 266 12.78 -20.99 -15.41
CA LYS A 266 12.06 -21.68 -16.49
C LYS A 266 12.97 -22.47 -17.42
N LYS A 267 14.26 -22.11 -17.54
CA LYS A 267 15.06 -22.44 -18.74
C LYS A 267 16.57 -22.54 -18.48
N ALA A 268 17.18 -23.69 -18.78
CA ALA A 268 18.62 -23.81 -19.03
C ALA A 268 18.90 -23.78 -20.54
N LYS A 269 19.84 -22.96 -21.01
CA LYS A 269 20.22 -22.85 -22.42
C LYS A 269 21.44 -23.72 -22.68
N MET A 270 21.27 -24.78 -23.46
CA MET A 270 22.30 -25.79 -23.70
C MET A 270 22.85 -25.70 -25.13
N TRP A 271 24.14 -25.90 -25.28
CA TRP A 271 24.87 -25.93 -26.55
C TRP A 271 25.32 -27.36 -26.83
N GLY A 272 25.09 -27.81 -28.06
CA GLY A 272 25.38 -29.19 -28.44
C GLY A 272 25.91 -29.33 -29.85
N SER A 273 26.73 -30.36 -30.00
CA SER A 273 27.22 -30.88 -31.27
C SER A 273 26.32 -32.04 -31.72
N VAL A 274 26.02 -32.12 -33.02
CA VAL A 274 25.10 -33.13 -33.52
C VAL A 274 25.83 -34.44 -33.86
N LEU A 275 25.32 -35.56 -33.35
CA LEU A 275 25.70 -36.91 -33.77
C LEU A 275 24.60 -37.45 -34.69
N ALA A 276 24.60 -37.00 -35.94
CA ALA A 276 23.63 -37.46 -36.94
C ALA A 276 24.02 -38.84 -37.49
N LYS A 277 23.29 -39.89 -37.11
CA LYS A 277 23.26 -41.18 -37.82
C LYS A 277 22.18 -41.13 -38.89
N SER A 278 22.43 -40.40 -39.98
CA SER A 278 21.58 -40.45 -41.18
C SER A 278 22.27 -41.30 -42.25
N LYS A 279 21.52 -42.19 -42.92
CA LYS A 279 22.01 -42.92 -44.11
C LYS A 279 22.31 -41.96 -45.27
N ILE A 280 21.80 -40.73 -45.22
CA ILE A 280 22.04 -39.68 -46.22
C ILE A 280 23.17 -38.78 -45.69
N VAL A 281 24.40 -39.04 -46.14
CA VAL A 281 25.65 -38.30 -45.80
C VAL A 281 25.45 -36.78 -45.85
N GLN A 282 24.67 -36.34 -46.82
CA GLN A 282 24.46 -34.92 -47.10
C GLN A 282 23.51 -34.19 -46.13
N VAL A 283 22.58 -34.92 -45.51
CA VAL A 283 21.73 -34.40 -44.41
C VAL A 283 22.55 -34.35 -43.12
N ARG A 284 23.45 -35.33 -42.95
CA ARG A 284 24.40 -35.38 -41.84
C ARG A 284 25.34 -34.16 -41.83
N ASP A 285 25.89 -33.74 -42.97
CA ASP A 285 26.79 -32.57 -43.03
C ASP A 285 26.07 -31.24 -42.77
N HIS A 286 24.85 -31.07 -43.30
CA HIS A 286 24.06 -29.86 -43.06
C HIS A 286 23.69 -29.72 -41.59
N ILE A 287 23.33 -30.84 -40.96
CA ILE A 287 22.98 -30.90 -39.54
C ILE A 287 24.23 -30.75 -38.66
N ALA A 288 25.38 -31.32 -39.04
CA ALA A 288 26.63 -31.27 -38.28
C ALA A 288 27.22 -29.85 -38.17
N LYS A 289 27.01 -29.01 -39.19
CA LYS A 289 27.48 -27.61 -39.20
C LYS A 289 26.61 -26.64 -38.37
N MET A 290 25.44 -27.08 -37.89
CA MET A 290 24.54 -26.22 -37.11
C MET A 290 24.81 -26.29 -35.62
N THR A 291 25.17 -25.15 -35.01
CA THR A 291 25.17 -25.00 -33.56
C THR A 291 23.74 -25.00 -33.04
N ARG A 292 23.33 -26.07 -32.35
CA ARG A 292 21.97 -26.20 -31.79
C ARG A 292 21.93 -25.63 -30.38
N ARG A 293 20.81 -24.97 -30.07
CA ARG A 293 20.47 -24.45 -28.75
C ARG A 293 19.21 -25.15 -28.27
N ALA A 294 19.30 -25.85 -27.14
CA ALA A 294 18.14 -26.41 -26.47
C ALA A 294 17.77 -25.58 -25.25
N ILE A 295 16.47 -25.48 -24.99
CA ILE A 295 15.89 -24.91 -23.78
C ILE A 295 15.35 -26.07 -22.95
N MET A 296 15.95 -26.30 -21.78
CA MET A 296 15.57 -27.37 -20.87
C MET A 296 14.80 -26.83 -19.67
N LYS A 297 13.86 -27.61 -19.15
CA LYS A 297 13.09 -27.31 -17.93
C LYS A 297 14.00 -27.41 -16.69
N ALA A 298 13.50 -26.91 -15.55
CA ALA A 298 14.24 -26.85 -14.27
C ALA A 298 14.59 -28.24 -13.71
N ASP A 299 13.69 -29.20 -13.88
CA ASP A 299 13.89 -30.62 -13.55
C ASP A 299 15.15 -31.21 -14.20
N HIS A 300 15.52 -30.76 -15.40
CA HIS A 300 16.69 -31.23 -16.12
C HIS A 300 18.02 -30.87 -15.45
N ILE A 301 18.07 -29.73 -14.75
CA ILE A 301 19.22 -29.37 -13.91
C ILE A 301 19.07 -29.93 -12.49
N GLY A 302 18.01 -30.71 -12.24
CA GLY A 302 17.71 -31.31 -10.95
C GLY A 302 17.12 -30.33 -9.93
N LEU A 303 16.53 -29.21 -10.38
CA LEU A 303 15.81 -28.29 -9.49
C LEU A 303 14.36 -28.76 -9.34
N LYS A 304 14.01 -29.23 -8.13
CA LYS A 304 12.66 -29.65 -7.76
C LYS A 304 11.84 -28.45 -7.24
N PRO A 305 10.48 -28.53 -7.24
CA PRO A 305 9.63 -27.50 -6.63
C PRO A 305 9.90 -27.25 -5.14
N SER A 306 10.34 -28.28 -4.40
CA SER A 306 10.74 -28.16 -2.98
C SER A 306 12.00 -27.33 -2.75
N MET A 307 12.71 -26.93 -3.82
CA MET A 307 13.97 -26.17 -3.76
C MET A 307 15.09 -26.89 -2.99
N GLU A 308 15.05 -28.22 -2.97
CA GLU A 308 16.13 -29.06 -2.44
C GLU A 308 17.26 -29.22 -3.46
N GLU A 309 18.49 -29.27 -2.95
CA GLU A 309 19.65 -29.54 -3.77
C GLU A 309 19.66 -31.00 -4.22
N SER A 310 19.71 -31.23 -5.54
CA SER A 310 19.90 -32.57 -6.11
C SER A 310 21.37 -32.82 -6.44
N GLU A 311 21.75 -34.08 -6.58
CA GLU A 311 23.10 -34.48 -7.04
C GLU A 311 23.53 -33.77 -8.33
N THR A 312 22.57 -33.49 -9.22
CA THR A 312 22.84 -32.77 -10.48
C THR A 312 23.18 -31.30 -10.21
N LEU A 313 22.45 -30.62 -9.32
CA LEU A 313 22.76 -29.25 -8.90
C LEU A 313 24.09 -29.18 -8.16
N THR A 314 24.36 -30.11 -7.24
CA THR A 314 25.63 -30.19 -6.51
C THR A 314 26.82 -30.29 -7.47
N ARG A 315 26.71 -31.11 -8.52
CA ARG A 315 27.74 -31.18 -9.56
C ARG A 315 27.91 -29.87 -10.32
N ILE A 316 26.83 -29.14 -10.61
CA ILE A 316 26.88 -27.83 -11.28
C ILE A 316 27.53 -26.79 -10.36
N PHE A 317 27.15 -26.74 -9.09
CA PHE A 317 27.72 -25.81 -8.12
C PHE A 317 29.19 -26.10 -7.84
N ALA A 318 29.61 -27.36 -7.79
CA ALA A 318 31.02 -27.73 -7.70
C ALA A 318 31.84 -27.22 -8.90
N GLN A 319 31.32 -27.35 -10.13
CA GLN A 319 31.99 -26.83 -11.33
C GLN A 319 32.10 -25.30 -11.37
N THR A 320 31.16 -24.61 -10.72
CA THR A 320 31.00 -23.15 -10.82
C THR A 320 31.36 -22.42 -9.52
N ARG A 321 32.00 -23.14 -8.58
CA ARG A 321 32.35 -22.69 -7.22
C ARG A 321 32.99 -21.29 -7.17
N HIS A 322 34.06 -21.12 -7.95
CA HIS A 322 34.81 -19.86 -8.04
C HIS A 322 34.00 -18.61 -8.45
N ILE A 323 32.80 -18.78 -9.01
CA ILE A 323 31.97 -17.66 -9.46
C ILE A 323 30.96 -17.27 -8.40
N TRP A 324 30.28 -18.24 -7.80
CA TRP A 324 29.25 -17.95 -6.81
C TRP A 324 29.81 -17.64 -5.42
N GLU A 325 31.00 -18.13 -5.07
CA GLU A 325 31.69 -17.71 -3.83
C GLU A 325 32.01 -16.20 -3.86
N ASN A 326 32.51 -15.72 -5.01
CA ASN A 326 32.86 -14.32 -5.21
C ASN A 326 31.64 -13.40 -5.43
N GLY A 327 30.49 -13.94 -5.83
CA GLY A 327 29.28 -13.18 -6.17
C GLY A 327 28.25 -13.09 -5.03
N SER A 328 28.58 -13.54 -3.83
CA SER A 328 27.66 -13.70 -2.68
C SER A 328 27.14 -12.37 -2.09
N SER A 329 27.65 -11.21 -2.53
CA SER A 329 27.23 -9.88 -2.05
C SER A 329 26.07 -9.24 -2.85
N LEU A 330 25.05 -10.02 -3.23
CA LEU A 330 23.85 -9.45 -3.87
C LEU A 330 22.96 -8.79 -2.81
N SER A 331 23.30 -7.52 -2.54
CA SER A 331 22.61 -6.48 -1.79
C SER A 331 21.17 -6.81 -1.37
N THR A 332 20.98 -7.03 -0.07
CA THR A 332 19.75 -6.69 0.65
C THR A 332 19.45 -5.21 0.42
N GLY A 333 18.19 -4.90 0.14
CA GLY A 333 17.78 -3.54 -0.20
C GLY A 333 18.03 -2.62 1.00
N ALA A 334 18.74 -1.52 0.77
CA ALA A 334 18.79 -0.44 1.76
C ALA A 334 17.39 0.16 1.87
N CYS A 335 16.79 0.10 3.07
CA CYS A 335 15.53 0.75 3.37
C CYS A 335 15.66 2.24 3.03
N SER A 336 14.90 2.68 2.03
CA SER A 336 14.79 4.10 1.74
C SER A 336 14.00 4.72 2.89
N SER A 337 14.65 5.53 3.72
CA SER A 337 13.99 6.18 4.84
C SER A 337 12.78 6.98 4.33
N PRO A 338 11.56 6.80 4.86
CA PRO A 338 10.36 7.51 4.41
C PRO A 338 10.38 9.03 4.67
N HIS A 339 11.50 9.58 5.15
CA HIS A 339 11.61 10.92 5.72
C HIS A 339 11.18 12.06 4.79
N GLN A 340 11.18 11.87 3.46
CA GLN A 340 10.83 12.95 2.53
C GLN A 340 9.34 13.27 2.41
N GLN A 341 8.42 12.34 2.68
CA GLN A 341 6.97 12.62 2.62
C GLN A 341 6.40 13.18 3.95
N ASN A 342 7.17 13.07 5.04
CA ASN A 342 6.75 13.44 6.39
C ASN A 342 7.07 14.90 6.76
N ALA A 343 7.68 15.66 5.86
CA ALA A 343 8.03 17.06 6.11
C ALA A 343 6.82 18.01 6.15
N THR A 344 5.70 17.60 5.55
CA THR A 344 4.52 18.47 5.37
C THR A 344 3.49 18.31 6.50
N LEU A 345 3.18 17.06 6.87
CA LEU A 345 2.33 16.73 8.01
C LEU A 345 2.77 15.38 8.56
N SER A 346 2.95 15.28 9.87
CA SER A 346 3.41 14.04 10.49
C SER A 346 2.37 12.91 10.38
N ASP A 347 2.85 11.66 10.37
CA ASP A 347 1.99 10.48 10.26
C ASP A 347 1.05 10.33 11.48
N ASP A 348 1.50 10.81 12.64
CA ASP A 348 0.79 10.70 13.91
C ASP A 348 -0.29 11.80 14.09
N PHE A 349 -0.28 12.83 13.23
CA PHE A 349 -1.22 13.95 13.28
C PHE A 349 -2.66 13.49 13.21
N TRP A 350 -2.95 12.54 12.31
CA TRP A 350 -4.32 12.05 12.13
C TRP A 350 -4.86 11.43 13.42
N LEU A 351 -4.06 10.63 14.10
CA LEU A 351 -4.49 9.90 15.30
C LEU A 351 -4.56 10.81 16.53
N HIS A 352 -3.50 11.57 16.80
CA HIS A 352 -3.36 12.30 18.06
C HIS A 352 -4.08 13.65 18.07
N VAL A 353 -4.21 14.29 16.90
CA VAL A 353 -4.85 15.60 16.74
C VAL A 353 -6.19 15.44 16.03
N TYR A 354 -6.17 15.08 14.75
CA TYR A 354 -7.35 15.20 13.88
C TYR A 354 -8.53 14.30 14.28
N ASN A 355 -8.26 13.07 14.76
CA ASN A 355 -9.28 12.13 15.20
C ASN A 355 -9.63 12.27 16.69
N ASN A 356 -8.99 13.18 17.43
CA ASN A 356 -9.18 13.36 18.87
C ASN A 356 -9.89 14.68 19.21
N PRO A 357 -11.25 14.72 19.16
CA PRO A 357 -12.01 15.93 19.44
C PRO A 357 -12.04 16.34 20.91
N HIS A 358 -11.33 15.65 21.80
CA HIS A 358 -11.23 15.99 23.22
C HIS A 358 -9.80 16.38 23.61
N LEU A 359 -8.92 16.60 22.64
CA LEU A 359 -7.54 17.03 22.88
C LEU A 359 -7.53 18.42 23.52
N SER A 360 -7.01 18.53 24.75
CA SER A 360 -6.92 19.83 25.43
C SER A 360 -5.88 20.75 24.79
N TYR A 361 -6.10 22.07 24.91
CA TYR A 361 -5.20 23.09 24.34
C TYR A 361 -3.74 22.90 24.77
N LYS A 362 -3.51 22.61 26.06
CA LYS A 362 -2.16 22.33 26.60
C LYS A 362 -1.51 21.13 25.92
N ARG A 363 -2.27 20.06 25.65
CA ARG A 363 -1.75 18.86 24.97
C ARG A 363 -1.51 19.11 23.48
N LEU A 364 -2.40 19.84 22.80
CA LEU A 364 -2.22 20.26 21.41
C LEU A 364 -0.94 21.08 21.25
N LYS A 365 -0.76 22.12 22.07
CA LYS A 365 0.44 22.96 22.04
C LYS A 365 1.72 22.16 22.27
N ARG A 366 1.70 21.22 23.21
CA ARG A 366 2.83 20.31 23.46
C ARG A 366 3.11 19.41 22.26
N TYR A 367 2.07 18.84 21.65
CA TYR A 367 2.20 17.99 20.47
C TYR A 367 2.82 18.75 19.29
N LEU A 368 2.24 19.90 18.93
CA LEU A 368 2.72 20.73 17.82
C LEU A 368 4.18 21.12 18.00
N ARG A 369 4.61 21.50 19.22
CA ARG A 369 6.00 21.90 19.47
C ARG A 369 7.01 20.76 19.49
N LEU A 370 6.62 19.55 19.92
CA LEU A 370 7.58 18.46 20.20
C LEU A 370 7.55 17.32 19.17
N LYS A 371 6.45 17.16 18.43
CA LYS A 371 6.22 16.00 17.55
C LYS A 371 6.04 16.40 16.09
N GLU A 372 5.40 17.54 15.84
CA GLU A 372 5.19 18.01 14.47
C GLU A 372 6.50 18.52 13.86
N SER A 373 6.73 18.20 12.59
CA SER A 373 7.95 18.63 11.88
C SER A 373 7.71 19.91 11.07
N ASN A 374 6.45 20.19 10.71
CA ASN A 374 6.07 21.38 9.97
C ASN A 374 6.24 22.65 10.86
N PRO A 375 7.14 23.59 10.49
CA PRO A 375 7.39 24.80 11.27
C PRO A 375 6.16 25.73 11.39
N LEU A 376 5.23 25.67 10.43
CA LEU A 376 4.02 26.48 10.44
C LEU A 376 3.08 26.01 11.54
N LEU A 377 2.81 24.70 11.58
CA LEU A 377 2.02 24.05 12.61
C LEU A 377 2.65 24.18 14.01
N GLN A 378 3.98 24.18 14.10
CA GLN A 378 4.69 24.44 15.36
C GLN A 378 4.39 25.83 15.94
N LYS A 379 4.25 26.86 15.09
CA LYS A 379 3.97 28.26 15.44
C LYS A 379 2.47 28.59 15.50
N LEU A 380 1.60 27.64 15.15
CA LEU A 380 0.15 27.83 15.12
C LEU A 380 -0.43 28.31 16.47
N PRO A 381 0.01 27.82 17.65
CA PRO A 381 -0.46 28.33 18.94
C PRO A 381 -0.19 29.82 19.18
N GLU A 382 0.90 30.35 18.62
CA GLU A 382 1.30 31.76 18.74
C GLU A 382 0.67 32.65 17.66
N THR A 383 0.52 32.13 16.45
CA THR A 383 0.04 32.90 15.29
C THR A 383 -1.48 32.93 15.17
N HIS A 384 -2.17 31.87 15.60
CA HIS A 384 -3.61 31.69 15.43
C HIS A 384 -4.34 31.54 16.76
N THR A 385 -3.91 32.28 17.78
CA THR A 385 -4.48 32.19 19.14
C THR A 385 -5.99 32.43 19.15
N LEU A 386 -6.49 33.48 18.48
CA LEU A 386 -7.93 33.77 18.41
C LEU A 386 -8.74 32.65 17.76
N ALA A 387 -8.21 32.03 16.70
CA ALA A 387 -8.87 30.94 16.00
C ALA A 387 -8.94 29.67 16.88
N LEU A 388 -7.85 29.39 17.61
CA LEU A 388 -7.81 28.29 18.57
C LEU A 388 -8.73 28.54 19.77
N ASP A 389 -8.74 29.74 20.34
CA ASP A 389 -9.64 30.09 21.44
C ASP A 389 -11.10 29.92 21.02
N SER A 390 -11.43 30.37 19.82
CA SER A 390 -12.76 30.18 19.21
C SER A 390 -13.07 28.69 18.99
N LEU A 391 -12.12 27.88 18.55
CA LEU A 391 -12.29 26.42 18.43
C LEU A 391 -12.59 25.79 19.80
N TYR A 392 -11.80 26.11 20.82
CA TYR A 392 -11.93 25.50 22.14
C TYR A 392 -13.19 25.96 22.88
N ALA A 393 -13.64 27.20 22.68
CA ALA A 393 -14.94 27.66 23.14
C ALA A 393 -16.09 26.85 22.51
N ARG A 394 -16.06 26.68 21.18
CA ARG A 394 -17.05 25.88 20.43
C ARG A 394 -17.02 24.42 20.82
N GLN A 395 -15.84 23.83 20.97
CA GLN A 395 -15.67 22.46 21.45
C GLN A 395 -16.25 22.30 22.86
N LYS A 396 -15.93 23.20 23.79
CA LYS A 396 -16.47 23.15 25.16
C LYS A 396 -17.99 23.21 25.17
N TRP A 397 -18.60 24.03 24.32
CA TRP A 397 -20.06 24.12 24.19
C TRP A 397 -20.67 22.87 23.53
N ALA A 398 -20.24 22.54 22.32
CA ALA A 398 -20.82 21.48 21.51
C ALA A 398 -20.67 20.09 22.13
N PHE A 399 -19.68 19.88 23.01
CA PHE A 399 -19.44 18.62 23.72
C PHE A 399 -19.81 18.68 25.22
N ARG A 400 -20.52 19.71 25.68
CA ARG A 400 -20.89 19.87 27.10
C ARG A 400 -21.72 18.70 27.63
N ASP A 401 -22.78 18.37 26.91
CA ASP A 401 -23.72 17.29 27.23
C ASP A 401 -24.44 16.82 25.96
N PRO A 402 -25.05 15.63 25.94
CA PRO A 402 -25.71 15.08 24.76
C PRO A 402 -26.85 15.95 24.20
N ARG A 403 -27.61 16.64 25.06
CA ARG A 403 -28.75 17.50 24.65
C ARG A 403 -28.25 18.74 23.92
N THR A 404 -27.21 19.39 24.45
CA THR A 404 -26.53 20.53 23.83
C THR A 404 -25.83 20.11 22.54
N THR A 405 -25.21 18.92 22.51
CA THR A 405 -24.60 18.35 21.29
C THR A 405 -25.65 18.17 20.19
N CYS A 406 -26.82 17.59 20.53
CA CYS A 406 -27.93 17.41 19.60
C CYS A 406 -28.42 18.75 19.04
N TRP A 407 -28.60 19.74 19.92
CA TRP A 407 -29.04 21.07 19.56
C TRP A 407 -28.08 21.76 18.60
N PHE A 408 -26.78 21.78 18.95
CA PHE A 408 -25.74 22.37 18.13
C PHE A 408 -25.68 21.73 16.75
N VAL A 409 -25.58 20.39 16.70
CA VAL A 409 -25.47 19.64 15.43
C VAL A 409 -26.68 19.85 14.53
N PHE A 410 -27.89 19.91 15.11
CA PHE A 410 -29.11 20.14 14.34
C PHE A 410 -29.11 21.51 13.68
N TRP A 411 -28.85 22.58 14.42
CA TRP A 411 -28.92 23.94 13.87
C TRP A 411 -27.78 24.25 12.91
N ASP A 412 -26.57 23.73 13.17
CA ASP A 412 -25.45 23.81 12.24
C ASP A 412 -25.76 23.05 10.93
N ASP A 413 -26.43 21.89 11.01
CA ASP A 413 -26.89 21.15 9.82
C ASP A 413 -27.96 21.91 9.03
N VAL A 414 -28.93 22.50 9.74
CA VAL A 414 -29.98 23.32 9.14
C VAL A 414 -29.37 24.48 8.36
N TYR A 415 -28.39 25.19 8.93
CA TYR A 415 -27.75 26.31 8.24
C TYR A 415 -26.90 25.83 7.05
N ALA A 416 -26.03 24.84 7.26
CA ALA A 416 -25.09 24.37 6.25
C ALA A 416 -25.77 23.72 5.04
N CYS A 417 -26.86 22.96 5.25
CA CYS A 417 -27.54 22.20 4.21
C CYS A 417 -28.66 22.97 3.49
N ASN A 418 -29.03 24.16 3.97
CA ASN A 418 -30.15 24.95 3.43
C ASN A 418 -29.72 26.38 3.08
N SER A 419 -28.58 26.53 2.40
CA SER A 419 -28.07 27.83 1.95
C SER A 419 -29.04 28.58 1.03
N ASP A 420 -29.94 27.87 0.33
CA ASP A 420 -30.99 28.43 -0.52
C ASP A 420 -32.12 29.11 0.28
N MET A 421 -32.29 28.75 1.57
CA MET A 421 -33.35 29.30 2.42
C MET A 421 -33.10 30.74 2.87
N LYS A 422 -31.92 31.32 2.57
CA LYS A 422 -31.52 32.68 2.97
C LYS A 422 -31.83 32.95 4.45
N LEU A 423 -31.35 32.06 5.32
CA LEU A 423 -31.41 32.25 6.77
C LEU A 423 -30.43 33.36 7.18
N ASP A 424 -30.80 34.15 8.19
CA ASP A 424 -29.94 35.21 8.71
C ASP A 424 -28.67 34.59 9.33
N PRO A 425 -27.45 34.93 8.86
CA PRO A 425 -26.22 34.41 9.42
C PRO A 425 -26.08 34.69 10.93
N MET A 426 -26.53 35.85 11.43
CA MET A 426 -26.40 36.16 12.87
C MET A 426 -27.20 35.18 13.74
N ASP A 427 -28.32 34.68 13.22
CA ASP A 427 -29.19 33.77 13.95
C ASP A 427 -28.81 32.29 13.80
N PHE A 428 -28.14 31.90 12.71
CA PHE A 428 -27.97 30.49 12.32
C PHE A 428 -26.54 30.06 12.01
N ASP A 429 -25.63 30.97 11.64
CA ASP A 429 -24.24 30.62 11.34
C ASP A 429 -23.50 30.24 12.63
N ALA A 430 -22.90 29.06 12.67
CA ALA A 430 -22.12 28.62 13.82
C ALA A 430 -20.81 29.44 13.99
N LEU A 431 -20.45 30.30 13.04
CA LEU A 431 -19.38 31.28 13.22
C LEU A 431 -19.81 32.49 14.05
N ASP A 432 -21.12 32.77 14.13
CA ASP A 432 -21.65 33.88 14.92
C ASP A 432 -21.90 33.44 16.39
N PRO A 433 -21.34 34.13 17.39
CA PRO A 433 -21.52 33.76 18.80
C PRO A 433 -22.96 33.95 19.32
N THR A 434 -23.82 34.67 18.60
CA THR A 434 -25.23 34.91 18.96
C THR A 434 -26.21 33.91 18.32
N SER A 435 -25.67 33.02 17.47
CA SER A 435 -26.41 31.98 16.76
C SER A 435 -27.19 31.06 17.69
N ILE A 436 -28.32 30.56 17.20
CA ILE A 436 -29.20 29.64 17.93
C ILE A 436 -28.47 28.39 18.43
N CYS A 437 -27.40 27.95 17.75
CA CYS A 437 -26.62 26.78 18.15
C CYS A 437 -25.87 26.97 19.48
N TYR A 438 -25.60 28.22 19.88
CA TYR A 438 -24.96 28.58 21.16
C TYR A 438 -25.94 28.97 22.27
N ARG A 439 -27.25 28.89 22.00
CA ARG A 439 -28.27 29.10 23.03
C ARG A 439 -28.55 27.82 23.78
N GLU A 440 -28.94 27.96 25.04
CA GLU A 440 -29.45 26.84 25.82
C GLU A 440 -30.57 26.12 25.05
N PRO A 441 -30.59 24.78 25.01
CA PRO A 441 -31.56 24.05 24.19
C PRO A 441 -33.01 24.34 24.59
N MET A 442 -33.66 25.25 23.86
CA MET A 442 -35.01 25.77 24.15
C MET A 442 -36.07 24.67 24.25
N GLU A 443 -37.10 24.93 25.06
CA GLU A 443 -38.31 24.11 25.05
C GLU A 443 -39.12 24.33 23.77
N ARG A 444 -40.01 23.39 23.45
CA ARG A 444 -40.68 23.38 22.14
C ARG A 444 -41.46 24.65 21.86
N GLN A 445 -42.21 25.13 22.85
CA GLN A 445 -43.03 26.34 22.72
C GLN A 445 -42.16 27.59 22.51
N GLU A 446 -41.05 27.69 23.24
CA GLU A 446 -40.11 28.81 23.15
C GLU A 446 -39.45 28.86 21.77
N LEU A 447 -39.03 27.71 21.24
CA LEU A 447 -38.44 27.63 19.90
C LEU A 447 -39.44 28.05 18.83
N GLU A 448 -40.70 27.62 18.92
CA GLU A 448 -41.73 28.00 17.95
C GLU A 448 -42.00 29.50 17.98
N GLU A 449 -42.03 30.11 19.18
CA GLU A 449 -42.15 31.56 19.30
C GLU A 449 -40.94 32.28 18.70
N TRP A 450 -39.72 31.80 18.99
CA TRP A 450 -38.48 32.35 18.43
C TRP A 450 -38.45 32.31 16.89
N LEU A 451 -38.91 31.20 16.30
CA LEU A 451 -39.03 31.03 14.85
C LEU A 451 -40.16 31.89 14.26
N ARG A 452 -41.25 32.11 15.00
CA ARG A 452 -42.39 32.95 14.59
C ARG A 452 -42.00 34.42 14.51
N GLN A 453 -41.24 34.91 15.49
CA GLN A 453 -40.69 36.28 15.51
C GLN A 453 -39.82 36.57 14.28
N ARG A 454 -39.10 35.55 13.78
CA ARG A 454 -38.27 35.60 12.57
C ARG A 454 -39.02 35.28 11.27
N LYS A 455 -40.35 35.14 11.33
CA LYS A 455 -41.24 34.82 10.21
C LYS A 455 -40.93 33.47 9.53
N LEU A 456 -40.33 32.53 10.25
CA LEU A 456 -39.91 31.21 9.73
C LEU A 456 -41.02 30.15 9.80
N LEU A 457 -42.04 30.36 10.64
CA LEU A 457 -43.22 29.48 10.80
C LEU A 457 -44.52 30.03 10.15
N HIS A 458 -44.44 31.05 9.29
CA HIS A 458 -45.61 31.69 8.68
C HIS A 458 -46.25 30.85 7.53
N LYS A 459 -47.21 31.41 6.79
CA LYS A 459 -48.03 30.79 5.72
C LYS A 459 -47.26 29.94 4.67
N TRP A 460 -45.96 30.17 4.50
CA TRP A 460 -45.06 29.43 3.58
C TRP A 460 -44.07 28.48 4.28
N ARG A 461 -44.27 28.22 5.58
CA ARG A 461 -43.50 27.36 6.52
C ARG A 461 -42.11 26.97 6.03
N LYS A 462 -41.09 27.73 6.44
CA LYS A 462 -39.68 27.36 6.22
C LYS A 462 -39.28 26.15 7.08
N PHE A 463 -39.90 25.99 8.25
CA PHE A 463 -39.72 24.83 9.12
C PHE A 463 -41.01 24.00 9.21
N ASN A 464 -40.87 22.68 9.11
CA ASN A 464 -41.96 21.72 9.19
C ASN A 464 -42.17 21.22 10.64
N PRO A 465 -43.41 21.28 11.16
CA PRO A 465 -44.00 20.41 12.16
C PRO A 465 -43.16 19.25 12.68
N ALA A 466 -43.12 18.26 11.79
CA ALA A 466 -42.58 16.94 12.01
C ALA A 466 -41.05 16.94 12.16
N LEU A 467 -40.34 17.86 11.50
CA LEU A 467 -38.88 17.98 11.65
C LEU A 467 -38.53 18.42 13.08
N LEU A 468 -39.30 19.37 13.62
CA LEU A 468 -39.13 19.79 14.99
C LEU A 468 -39.51 18.64 15.95
N ASP A 469 -40.53 17.83 15.64
CA ASP A 469 -40.89 16.67 16.48
C ASP A 469 -39.73 15.66 16.58
N LEU A 470 -39.06 15.36 15.46
CA LEU A 470 -37.86 14.51 15.43
C LEU A 470 -36.69 15.08 16.26
N LEU A 471 -36.49 16.41 16.24
CA LEU A 471 -35.48 17.06 17.08
C LEU A 471 -35.77 16.84 18.58
N TYR A 472 -37.01 17.06 19.02
CA TYR A 472 -37.36 16.92 20.43
C TYR A 472 -37.46 15.46 20.88
N GLU A 473 -37.80 14.53 19.99
CA GLU A 473 -37.65 13.10 20.23
C GLU A 473 -36.18 12.73 20.48
N LYS A 474 -35.28 13.13 19.58
CA LYS A 474 -33.85 12.88 19.75
C LYS A 474 -33.27 13.55 21.00
N LYS A 475 -33.67 14.78 21.32
CA LYS A 475 -33.28 15.46 22.58
C LYS A 475 -33.74 14.71 23.83
N ARG A 476 -34.94 14.11 23.81
CA ARG A 476 -35.45 13.29 24.92
C ARG A 476 -34.62 12.02 25.09
N ASP A 477 -34.24 11.36 24.00
CA ASP A 477 -33.37 10.19 24.06
C ASP A 477 -31.95 10.52 24.55
N CYS A 478 -31.48 11.74 24.32
CA CYS A 478 -30.20 12.22 24.85
C CYS A 478 -30.23 12.53 26.37
N SER A 479 -31.41 12.53 26.98
CA SER A 479 -31.60 12.82 28.41
C SER A 479 -31.79 11.55 29.26
N LYS A 480 -31.90 10.39 28.61
CA LYS A 480 -31.88 9.05 29.23
C LYS A 480 -30.44 8.56 29.28
#